data_AF-A0A1G0CRD6-F1
#
_entry.id   AF-A0A1G0CRD6-F1
#
_cell.length_a   1.000
_cell.length_b   1.000
_cell.length_c   1.000
_cell.angle_alpha   90.00
_cell.angle_beta   90.00
_cell.angle_gamma   90.00
#
_symmetry.space_group_name_H-M   'P 1'
#
loop_
_entity.id
_entity.type
_entity.pdbx_description
1 polymer ?
#
loop_
_entity_poly.entity_id
_entity_poly.type
_entity_poly.pdbx_seq_one_letter_code
_entity_poly.pdbx_strand_id
1 'polypeptide(L)'
;MYVCVCNAVTDRDIGSAVAEGCCTMQQLREQLGVGTCCGRCTRCAREVLKDTLQASAPRRPFMMQLMPAARAARETPAGNRTPQPFVMQLITA
;
A
#
# COMPACT_ATOMS: atom_id res chain seq x y z
N MET A 1 12.81 6.27 -1.09
CA MET A 1 13.47 5.91 0.18
C MET A 1 13.30 4.41 0.47
N TYR A 2 14.33 3.74 1.02
CA TYR A 2 14.16 2.38 1.57
C TYR A 2 13.37 2.43 2.87
N VAL A 3 12.27 1.68 2.91
CA VAL A 3 11.41 1.55 4.08
C VAL A 3 11.75 0.27 4.84
N CYS A 4 12.07 -0.83 4.14
CA CYS A 4 12.54 -2.07 4.75
C CYS A 4 13.87 -2.50 4.14
N VAL A 5 14.93 -2.49 4.95
CA VAL A 5 16.26 -2.93 4.50
C VAL A 5 16.31 -4.46 4.36
N CYS A 6 15.66 -5.21 5.25
CA CYS A 6 15.70 -6.67 5.25
C CYS A 6 15.19 -7.29 3.94
N ASN A 7 14.11 -6.72 3.39
CA ASN A 7 13.44 -7.22 2.20
C ASN A 7 13.54 -6.24 1.02
N ALA A 8 14.49 -5.31 1.09
CA ALA A 8 14.75 -4.28 0.07
C ALA A 8 13.49 -3.53 -0.42
N VAL A 9 12.53 -3.25 0.48
CA VAL A 9 11.28 -2.57 0.14
C VAL A 9 11.47 -1.06 0.17
N THR A 10 11.07 -0.39 -0.90
CA THR A 10 11.08 1.07 -1.03
C THR A 10 9.69 1.68 -0.86
N ASP A 11 9.65 2.99 -0.65
CA ASP A 11 8.44 3.81 -0.71
C ASP A 11 7.69 3.66 -2.04
N ARG A 12 8.41 3.51 -3.16
CA ARG A 12 7.81 3.29 -4.49
C ARG A 12 7.12 1.95 -4.59
N ASP A 13 7.69 0.91 -3.97
CA ASP A 13 7.08 -0.42 -3.93
C ASP A 13 5.78 -0.39 -3.11
N ILE A 14 5.78 0.32 -1.97
CA ILE A 14 4.57 0.55 -1.18
C ILE A 14 3.55 1.36 -1.98
N GLY A 15 3.97 2.40 -2.69
CA GLY A 15 3.11 3.20 -3.56
C GLY A 15 2.44 2.39 -4.66
N SER A 16 3.20 1.50 -5.30
CA SER A 16 2.71 0.60 -6.34
C SER A 16 1.72 -0.42 -5.77
N ALA A 17 2.05 -1.04 -4.63
CA ALA A 17 1.15 -1.94 -3.94
C ALA A 17 -0.18 -1.25 -3.55
N VAL A 18 -0.13 0.01 -3.10
CA VAL A 18 -1.33 0.81 -2.79
C VAL A 18 -2.15 1.11 -4.05
N ALA A 19 -1.50 1.44 -5.17
CA ALA A 19 -2.18 1.64 -6.45
C ALA A 19 -2.84 0.36 -6.97
N GLU A 20 -2.27 -0.81 -6.64
CA GLU A 20 -2.86 -2.14 -6.89
C GLU A 20 -3.98 -2.50 -5.90
N GLY A 21 -4.24 -1.68 -4.88
CA GLY A 21 -5.33 -1.85 -3.93
C GLY A 21 -4.92 -2.26 -2.52
N CYS A 22 -3.62 -2.32 -2.20
CA CYS A 22 -3.19 -2.53 -0.81
C CYS A 22 -3.60 -1.36 0.07
N CYS A 23 -4.40 -1.66 1.08
CA CYS A 23 -4.89 -0.66 2.04
C CYS A 23 -4.46 -0.96 3.48
N THR A 24 -3.78 -2.10 3.72
CA THR A 24 -3.45 -2.57 5.06
C THR A 24 -2.00 -3.04 5.18
N MET A 25 -1.44 -2.91 6.39
CA MET A 25 -0.10 -3.44 6.70
C MET A 25 -0.01 -4.96 6.55
N GLN A 26 -1.12 -5.68 6.72
CA GLN A 26 -1.14 -7.13 6.48
C GLN A 26 -0.94 -7.44 4.99
N GLN A 27 -1.64 -6.74 4.10
CA GLN A 27 -1.45 -6.91 2.66
C GLN A 27 -0.03 -6.52 2.23
N LEU A 28 0.53 -5.43 2.77
CA LEU A 28 1.93 -5.08 2.47
C LEU A 28 2.92 -6.16 2.96
N ARG A 29 2.65 -6.83 4.10
CA ARG A 29 3.47 -7.96 4.57
C ARG A 29 3.38 -9.15 3.63
N GLU A 30 2.18 -9.47 3.17
CA GLU A 30 1.92 -10.59 2.27
C GLU A 30 2.51 -10.33 0.87
N GLN A 31 2.43 -9.11 0.36
CA GLN A 31 2.90 -8.76 -0.99
C GLN A 31 4.40 -8.42 -1.06
N LEU A 32 4.89 -7.59 -0.13
CA LEU A 32 6.26 -7.04 -0.17
C LEU A 32 7.17 -7.65 0.90
N GLY A 33 6.64 -8.48 1.80
CA GLY A 33 7.40 -8.97 2.95
C GLY A 33 7.70 -7.91 4.01
N VAL A 34 7.15 -6.70 3.95
CA VAL A 34 7.58 -5.62 4.87
C VAL A 34 7.34 -5.96 6.34
N GLY A 35 8.40 -5.96 7.15
CA GLY A 35 8.29 -6.22 8.60
C GLY A 35 8.17 -7.70 9.00
N THR A 36 8.46 -8.64 8.10
CA THR A 36 8.49 -10.09 8.41
C THR A 36 9.83 -10.58 8.98
N CYS A 37 10.90 -9.78 8.90
CA CYS A 37 12.23 -10.12 9.40
C CYS A 37 12.51 -9.48 10.79
N CYS A 38 13.08 -8.26 10.84
CA CYS A 38 13.44 -7.62 12.11
C CYS A 38 12.34 -6.73 12.73
N GLY A 39 11.25 -6.47 11.99
CA GLY A 39 10.10 -5.68 12.44
C GLY A 39 10.32 -4.16 12.60
N ARG A 40 11.56 -3.65 12.56
CA ARG A 40 11.89 -2.23 12.83
C ARG A 40 11.21 -1.24 11.87
N CYS A 41 10.97 -1.66 10.62
CA CYS A 41 10.30 -0.85 9.61
C CYS A 41 8.78 -0.73 9.82
N THR A 42 8.16 -1.48 10.74
CA THR A 42 6.70 -1.58 10.84
C THR A 42 6.02 -0.23 11.08
N ARG A 43 6.60 0.63 11.92
CA ARG A 43 6.06 1.97 12.17
C ARG A 43 6.17 2.85 10.92
N CYS A 44 7.37 2.94 10.34
CA CYS A 44 7.64 3.73 9.15
C CYS A 44 6.79 3.28 7.96
N ALA A 45 6.70 1.98 7.70
CA ALA A 45 5.86 1.43 6.64
C ALA A 45 4.38 1.77 6.82
N ARG A 46 3.90 1.82 8.07
CA ARG A 46 2.51 2.19 8.37
C ARG A 46 2.25 3.69 8.14
N GLU A 47 3.22 4.54 8.46
CA GLU A 47 3.18 5.98 8.17
C GLU A 47 3.17 6.21 6.65
N VAL A 48 4.09 5.59 5.91
CA VAL A 48 4.15 5.68 4.43
C VAL A 48 2.86 5.18 3.79
N LEU A 49 2.32 4.03 4.23
CA LEU A 49 1.03 3.53 3.74
C LEU A 49 -0.08 4.55 3.93
N LYS A 50 -0.18 5.15 5.12
CA LYS A 50 -1.22 6.15 5.43
C LYS A 50 -1.07 7.40 4.57
N ASP A 51 0.14 7.91 4.42
CA ASP A 51 0.41 9.10 3.62
C ASP A 51 0.08 8.85 2.14
N THR A 52 0.41 7.66 1.64
CA THR A 52 0.11 7.25 0.26
C THR A 52 -1.41 7.15 0.02
N LEU A 53 -2.15 6.53 0.94
CA LEU A 53 -3.61 6.41 0.85
C LEU A 53 -4.31 7.78 0.92
N GLN A 54 -3.75 8.72 1.67
CA GLN A 54 -4.27 10.09 1.74
C GLN A 54 -3.94 10.89 0.47
N ALA A 55 -2.78 10.66 -0.14
CA ALA A 55 -2.40 11.28 -1.40
C ALA A 55 -3.21 10.75 -2.59
N SER A 56 -3.64 9.48 -2.56
CA SER A 56 -4.45 8.85 -3.61
C SER A 56 -5.93 9.20 -3.55
N ALA A 57 -6.41 9.88 -2.50
CA ALA A 57 -7.78 10.37 -2.45
C ALA A 57 -8.00 11.41 -3.56
N PRO A 58 -9.08 11.33 -4.37
CA PRO A 58 -9.30 12.27 -5.45
C PRO A 58 -9.41 13.68 -4.86
N ARG A 59 -8.44 14.54 -5.20
CA ARG A 59 -8.53 15.98 -4.98
C ARG A 59 -9.71 16.49 -5.78
N ARG A 60 -10.88 16.58 -5.15
CA ARG A 60 -12.08 17.16 -5.77
C ARG A 60 -11.73 18.60 -6.16
N PRO A 61 -11.72 18.98 -7.45
CA PRO A 61 -11.55 20.38 -7.82
C PRO A 61 -12.69 21.20 -7.20
N PHE A 62 -12.37 22.40 -6.72
CA PHE A 62 -13.21 23.31 -5.94
C PHE A 62 -14.59 23.65 -6.58
N MET A 63 -14.75 23.38 -7.87
CA MET A 63 -15.95 23.70 -8.66
C MET A 63 -16.95 22.54 -8.74
N MET A 64 -17.35 21.96 -7.60
CA MET A 64 -18.53 21.08 -7.50
C MET A 64 -19.01 20.97 -6.03
N GLN A 65 -19.28 22.11 -5.37
CA GLN A 65 -19.65 22.16 -3.95
C GLN A 65 -21.11 22.59 -3.69
N LEU A 66 -22.03 22.21 -4.58
CA LEU A 66 -23.48 22.48 -4.41
C LEU A 66 -24.37 21.23 -4.41
N MET A 67 -23.81 20.05 -4.19
CA MET A 67 -24.60 18.87 -3.83
C MET A 67 -24.10 18.28 -2.51
N PRO A 68 -25.00 17.95 -1.56
CA PRO A 68 -24.60 17.47 -0.26
C PRO A 68 -23.87 16.14 -0.44
N ALA A 69 -22.71 16.04 0.20
CA ALA A 69 -21.89 14.85 0.29
C ALA A 69 -22.66 13.73 0.99
N ALA A 70 -23.60 13.11 0.28
CA ALA A 70 -24.17 11.85 0.67
C ALA A 70 -23.05 10.81 0.55
N ARG A 71 -22.34 10.63 1.67
CA ARG A 71 -21.67 9.39 2.09
C ARG A 71 -21.17 8.59 0.88
N ALA A 72 -20.18 9.11 0.17
CA ALA A 72 -19.40 8.27 -0.73
C ALA A 72 -18.77 7.21 0.17
N ALA A 73 -19.33 6.02 0.04
CA ALA A 73 -19.12 4.92 0.93
C ALA A 73 -17.61 4.70 1.11
N ARG A 74 -17.24 4.39 2.34
CA ARG A 74 -15.98 3.74 2.67
C ARG A 74 -16.02 2.36 2.04
N GLU A 75 -15.92 2.30 0.73
CA GLU A 75 -15.72 1.05 0.00
C GLU A 75 -14.27 0.69 0.26
N THR A 76 -14.06 -0.04 1.35
CA THR A 76 -12.83 -0.77 1.55
C THR A 76 -12.93 -1.91 0.55
N PRO A 77 -12.10 -1.99 -0.52
CA PRO A 77 -12.07 -3.18 -1.35
C PRO A 77 -11.40 -4.27 -0.50
N ALA A 78 -12.23 -4.93 0.31
CA ALA A 78 -11.88 -6.17 0.96
C ALA A 78 -11.75 -7.23 -0.15
N GLY A 79 -10.51 -7.66 -0.38
CA GLY A 79 -10.19 -8.95 -0.95
C GLY A 79 -10.55 -9.14 -2.42
N ASN A 80 -9.59 -8.89 -3.29
CA ASN A 80 -9.44 -9.77 -4.45
C ASN A 80 -8.09 -10.49 -4.36
N ARG A 81 -8.18 -11.82 -4.33
CA ARG A 81 -7.08 -12.76 -4.26
C ARG A 81 -6.33 -12.74 -5.58
N THR A 82 -5.05 -12.37 -5.55
CA THR A 82 -4.05 -13.02 -6.41
C THR A 82 -2.69 -13.03 -5.71
N PRO A 83 -2.03 -14.20 -5.63
CA PRO A 83 -0.62 -14.27 -5.21
C PRO A 83 0.23 -13.71 -6.35
N GLN A 84 1.14 -12.78 -6.07
CA GLN A 84 2.20 -12.46 -7.03
C GLN A 84 3.45 -13.29 -6.67
N PRO A 85 3.81 -14.30 -7.48
CA PRO A 85 4.91 -15.21 -7.24
C PRO A 85 6.21 -14.65 -7.85
N PHE A 86 6.68 -13.47 -7.41
CA PHE A 86 7.87 -12.84 -8.02
C PHE A 86 9.20 -13.06 -7.26
N VAL A 87 9.19 -13.67 -6.07
CA VAL A 87 10.42 -13.88 -5.27
C VAL A 87 11.07 -15.27 -5.40
N MET A 88 10.74 -16.05 -6.45
CA MET A 88 11.32 -17.40 -6.65
C MET A 88 11.68 -17.69 -8.13
N GLN A 89 12.40 -16.81 -8.82
CA GLN A 89 12.96 -17.14 -10.15
C GLN A 89 14.45 -16.78 -10.37
N LEU A 90 15.21 -16.40 -9.34
CA LEU A 90 16.62 -15.98 -9.52
C LEU A 90 17.66 -16.69 -8.65
N ILE A 91 17.36 -17.89 -8.13
CA ILE A 91 18.35 -18.72 -7.39
C ILE A 91 18.65 -20.06 -8.05
N THR A 92 18.31 -20.23 -9.33
CA THR A 92 18.75 -21.39 -10.13
C THR A 92 19.12 -20.96 -11.54
N ALA A 93 20.23 -20.20 -11.62
CA ALA A 93 21.05 -20.08 -12.81
C ALA A 93 22.52 -20.16 -12.36
#